data_AF-A0A1Z9J6Y1-F1
#
_entry.id   AF-A0A1Z9J6Y1-F1
#
_cell.length_a   1.000
_cell.length_b   1.000
_cell.length_c   1.000
_cell.angle_alpha   90.00
_cell.angle_beta   90.00
_cell.angle_gamma   90.00
#
_symmetry.space_group_name_H-M   'P 1'
#
loop_
_entity.id
_entity.type
_entity.pdbx_description
1 polymer ?
#
loop_
_entity_poly.entity_id
_entity_poly.type
_entity_poly.pdbx_seq_one_letter_code
_entity_poly.pdbx_strand_id
1 'polypeptide(L)'
;MTDSLNRLTSWLCGSFSNQKQAFENPPLYGHIQVRYRPLGQLEPRSLLIEQAYAIAPKEPYRIRVVRPVLSCDQGLTVMNFTLAEPRRFFGAIDDPELRAQIRQDDLTHLEGCNYLVSDQGNHFSGSVEPGCRCRVRRNGRDSYLVSEFTLSDGGMDTIDRGHDPDTHEQLWGSLPGPFVFERIHDWSDELLPLWGGLITGKQP
;
A
#
# COMPACT_ATOMS: atom_id res chain seq x y z
N MET A 1 18.88 -9.50 -0.64
CA MET A 1 17.69 -9.39 -1.52
C MET A 1 16.48 -10.07 -0.89
N THR A 2 16.53 -11.36 -0.55
CA THR A 2 15.44 -12.03 0.19
C THR A 2 15.20 -11.39 1.57
N ASP A 3 16.27 -11.00 2.27
CA ASP A 3 16.15 -10.30 3.55
C ASP A 3 15.46 -8.94 3.42
N SER A 4 15.76 -8.18 2.35
CA SER A 4 15.09 -6.91 2.02
C SER A 4 13.61 -7.11 1.73
N LEU A 5 13.25 -8.18 0.99
CA LEU A 5 11.86 -8.54 0.71
C LEU A 5 11.09 -8.87 1.98
N ASN A 6 11.69 -9.67 2.86
CA ASN A 6 11.07 -10.05 4.14
C ASN A 6 10.94 -8.84 5.06
N ARG A 7 11.97 -7.97 5.15
CA ARG A 7 11.93 -6.73 5.92
C ARG A 7 10.88 -5.76 5.39
N LEU A 8 10.80 -5.56 4.07
CA LEU A 8 9.76 -4.72 3.46
C LEU A 8 8.35 -5.24 3.80
N THR A 9 8.13 -6.55 3.66
CA THR A 9 6.83 -7.17 3.98
C THR A 9 6.48 -6.98 5.45
N SER A 10 7.45 -7.21 6.34
CA SER A 10 7.30 -7.01 7.79
C SER A 10 6.94 -5.58 8.12
N TRP A 11 7.71 -4.61 7.63
CA TRP A 11 7.46 -3.20 7.88
C TRP A 11 6.14 -2.70 7.29
N LEU A 12 5.68 -3.22 6.16
CA LEU A 12 4.35 -2.87 5.66
C LEU A 12 3.24 -3.37 6.60
N CYS A 13 3.41 -4.52 7.27
CA CYS A 13 2.38 -5.14 8.10
C CYS A 13 2.11 -4.34 9.38
N GLY A 14 1.03 -3.57 9.40
CA GLY A 14 0.70 -2.72 10.53
C GLY A 14 -0.36 -1.68 10.21
N SER A 15 -0.62 -0.81 11.18
CA SER A 15 -1.48 0.36 11.04
C SER A 15 -0.69 1.65 11.21
N PHE A 16 -1.02 2.65 10.41
CA PHE A 16 -0.33 3.92 10.33
C PHE A 16 -1.35 5.06 10.37
N SER A 17 -1.00 6.19 10.99
CA SER A 17 -1.88 7.34 11.18
C SER A 17 -1.10 8.65 11.04
N ASN A 18 -1.65 9.62 10.30
CA ASN A 18 -1.06 10.96 10.19
C ASN A 18 -1.66 11.94 11.21
N GLN A 19 -2.23 11.44 12.32
CA GLN A 19 -2.95 12.24 13.32
C GLN A 19 -2.20 13.50 13.73
N LYS A 20 -0.91 13.35 14.06
CA LYS A 20 -0.05 14.47 14.46
C LYS A 20 0.00 15.55 13.37
N GLN A 21 0.32 15.16 12.13
CA GLN A 21 0.34 16.07 10.98
C GLN A 21 -1.01 16.78 10.77
N ALA A 22 -2.11 16.02 10.80
CA ALA A 22 -3.45 16.56 10.59
C ALA A 22 -3.85 17.58 11.67
N PHE A 23 -3.48 17.34 12.93
CA PHE A 23 -3.83 18.21 14.05
C PHE A 23 -2.93 19.45 14.16
N GLU A 24 -1.67 19.34 13.73
CA GLU A 24 -0.74 20.47 13.71
C GLU A 24 -1.00 21.42 12.52
N ASN A 25 -1.65 20.95 11.45
CA ASN A 25 -1.79 21.69 10.19
C ASN A 25 -3.25 21.78 9.65
N PRO A 26 -4.27 22.11 10.46
CA PRO A 26 -5.64 22.18 9.96
C PRO A 26 -5.84 23.41 9.04
N PRO A 27 -6.61 23.29 7.93
CA PRO A 27 -7.30 22.11 7.41
C PRO A 27 -6.52 21.39 6.28
N LEU A 28 -5.19 21.56 6.20
CA LEU A 28 -4.39 21.16 5.05
C LEU A 28 -4.33 19.64 4.84
N TYR A 29 -4.35 18.86 5.92
CA TYR A 29 -4.29 17.41 5.89
C TYR A 29 -5.51 16.82 6.59
N GLY A 30 -6.24 15.94 5.90
CA GLY A 30 -7.23 15.09 6.54
C GLY A 30 -6.56 14.07 7.45
N HIS A 31 -7.21 13.71 8.57
CA HIS A 31 -6.76 12.62 9.42
C HIS A 31 -7.13 11.27 8.78
N ILE A 32 -6.11 10.55 8.33
CA ILE A 32 -6.18 9.31 7.56
C ILE A 32 -5.48 8.20 8.34
N GLN A 33 -6.03 6.99 8.21
CA GLN A 33 -5.42 5.74 8.65
C GLN A 33 -5.12 4.88 7.42
N VAL A 34 -3.92 4.29 7.38
CA VAL A 34 -3.51 3.30 6.39
C VAL A 34 -3.18 2.02 7.12
N ARG A 35 -3.76 0.89 6.70
CA ARG A 35 -3.68 -0.37 7.45
C ARG A 35 -3.41 -1.51 6.50
N TYR A 36 -2.43 -2.35 6.83
CA TYR A 36 -2.03 -3.52 6.04
C TYR A 36 -2.16 -4.78 6.87
N ARG A 37 -2.87 -5.80 6.37
CA ARG A 37 -2.98 -7.12 7.01
C ARG A 37 -2.64 -8.23 6.03
N PRO A 38 -2.03 -9.33 6.48
CA PRO A 38 -1.71 -10.44 5.59
C PRO A 38 -2.96 -11.20 5.13
N LEU A 39 -2.87 -11.74 3.91
CA LEU A 39 -3.87 -12.60 3.28
C LEU A 39 -3.27 -14.00 3.09
N GLY A 40 -3.28 -14.80 4.15
CA GLY A 40 -2.62 -16.11 4.19
C GLY A 40 -3.13 -17.14 3.19
N GLN A 41 -4.38 -16.99 2.74
CA GLN A 41 -5.02 -17.84 1.74
C GLN A 41 -4.63 -17.52 0.29
N LEU A 42 -3.89 -16.44 0.06
CA LEU A 42 -3.40 -16.05 -1.25
C LEU A 42 -1.90 -16.37 -1.39
N GLU A 43 -1.33 -16.03 -2.54
CA GLU A 43 0.12 -16.14 -2.74
C GLU A 43 0.90 -15.46 -1.61
N PRO A 44 2.06 -16.01 -1.22
CA PRO A 44 2.85 -15.49 -0.12
C PRO A 44 3.13 -13.99 -0.22
N ARG A 45 3.08 -13.31 0.94
CA ARG A 45 3.28 -11.85 1.09
C ARG A 45 2.17 -11.00 0.47
N SER A 46 1.02 -11.58 0.11
CA SER A 46 -0.17 -10.78 -0.25
C SER A 46 -0.70 -10.07 0.99
N LEU A 47 -0.79 -8.74 0.93
CA LEU A 47 -1.31 -7.90 2.01
C LEU A 47 -2.57 -7.17 1.54
N LEU A 48 -3.64 -7.25 2.31
CA LEU A 48 -4.77 -6.35 2.19
C LEU A 48 -4.34 -4.97 2.69
N ILE A 49 -4.65 -3.92 1.93
CA ILE A 49 -4.50 -2.53 2.38
C ILE A 49 -5.86 -1.83 2.35
N GLU A 50 -6.19 -1.15 3.46
CA GLU A 50 -7.27 -0.17 3.52
C GLU A 50 -6.72 1.21 3.88
N GLN A 51 -7.28 2.24 3.24
CA GLN A 51 -7.06 3.63 3.56
C GLN A 51 -8.40 4.30 3.81
N ALA A 52 -8.55 4.90 4.99
CA ALA A 52 -9.81 5.50 5.43
C ALA A 52 -9.55 6.81 6.18
N TYR A 53 -10.54 7.69 6.18
CA TYR A 53 -10.54 8.82 7.13
C TYR A 53 -10.81 8.29 8.54
N ALA A 54 -10.13 8.83 9.54
CA ALA A 54 -10.27 8.38 10.92
C ALA A 54 -11.70 8.57 11.48
N ILE A 55 -12.47 9.49 10.92
CA ILE A 55 -13.88 9.72 11.27
C ILE A 55 -14.83 8.64 10.73
N ALA A 56 -14.41 7.88 9.71
CA ALA A 56 -15.20 6.84 9.06
C ALA A 56 -14.30 5.62 8.74
N PRO A 57 -13.72 4.96 9.77
CA PRO A 57 -12.67 3.95 9.57
C PRO A 57 -13.17 2.68 8.88
N LYS A 58 -14.50 2.44 8.89
CA LYS A 58 -15.15 1.29 8.21
C LYS A 58 -15.60 1.60 6.77
N GLU A 59 -15.38 2.81 6.31
CA GLU A 59 -15.72 3.27 4.96
C GLU A 59 -14.46 3.72 4.23
N PRO A 60 -13.52 2.79 3.93
CA PRO A 60 -12.27 3.15 3.27
C PRO A 60 -12.55 3.76 1.90
N TYR A 61 -11.87 4.87 1.59
CA TYR A 61 -11.91 5.45 0.26
C TYR A 61 -11.04 4.66 -0.73
N ARG A 62 -10.12 3.83 -0.22
CA ARG A 62 -9.28 2.93 -1.04
C ARG A 62 -9.07 1.60 -0.31
N ILE A 63 -9.34 0.52 -1.03
CA ILE A 63 -8.99 -0.85 -0.64
C ILE A 63 -8.28 -1.53 -1.82
N ARG A 64 -7.17 -2.20 -1.56
CA ARG A 64 -6.36 -2.92 -2.57
C ARG A 64 -5.75 -4.17 -1.95
N VAL A 65 -5.20 -5.03 -2.79
CA VAL A 65 -4.20 -6.02 -2.37
C VAL A 65 -2.86 -5.62 -2.93
N VAL A 66 -1.80 -5.70 -2.12
CA VAL A 66 -0.42 -5.47 -2.55
C VAL A 66 0.41 -6.71 -2.30
N ARG A 67 1.46 -6.91 -3.11
CA ARG A 67 2.36 -8.06 -2.96
C ARG A 67 3.80 -7.66 -3.21
N PRO A 68 4.64 -7.58 -2.17
CA PRO A 68 6.08 -7.49 -2.34
C PRO A 68 6.63 -8.74 -3.02
N VAL A 69 7.44 -8.55 -4.06
CA VAL A 69 8.11 -9.60 -4.83
C VAL A 69 9.54 -9.17 -5.21
N LEU A 70 10.39 -10.14 -5.53
CA LEU A 70 11.65 -9.91 -6.23
C LEU A 70 11.46 -10.26 -7.70
N SER A 71 11.55 -9.25 -8.56
CA SER A 71 11.60 -9.42 -10.01
C SER A 71 13.05 -9.53 -10.46
N CYS A 72 13.34 -10.42 -11.42
CA CYS A 72 14.68 -10.57 -11.99
C CYS A 72 15.17 -9.28 -12.65
N ASP A 73 14.26 -8.55 -13.32
CA ASP A 73 14.62 -7.38 -14.13
C ASP A 73 14.47 -6.07 -13.36
N GLN A 74 13.53 -6.01 -12.42
CA GLN A 74 13.14 -4.78 -11.72
C GLN A 74 13.58 -4.75 -10.25
N GLY A 75 14.15 -5.84 -9.73
CA GLY A 75 14.52 -5.96 -8.32
C GLY A 75 13.31 -6.00 -7.40
N LEU A 76 13.40 -5.34 -6.24
CA LEU A 76 12.34 -5.34 -5.25
C LEU A 76 11.15 -4.50 -5.74
N THR A 77 9.99 -5.14 -5.86
CA THR A 77 8.78 -4.56 -6.45
C THR A 77 7.58 -4.80 -5.55
N VAL A 78 6.66 -3.84 -5.44
CA VAL A 78 5.35 -4.04 -4.82
C VAL A 78 4.28 -4.03 -5.90
N MET A 79 3.72 -5.22 -6.16
CA MET A 79 2.62 -5.37 -7.12
C MET A 79 1.33 -4.85 -6.52
N ASN A 80 0.49 -4.20 -7.33
CA ASN A 80 -0.82 -3.68 -6.92
C ASN A 80 -1.96 -4.42 -7.61
N PHE A 81 -2.96 -4.84 -6.84
CA PHE A 81 -4.15 -5.53 -7.34
C PHE A 81 -5.40 -4.77 -6.91
N THR A 82 -6.35 -4.59 -7.83
CA THR A 82 -7.70 -4.16 -7.50
C THR A 82 -8.58 -5.36 -7.17
N LEU A 83 -9.62 -5.12 -6.39
CA LEU A 83 -10.69 -6.07 -6.11
C LEU A 83 -11.84 -5.85 -7.11
N ALA A 84 -12.46 -6.92 -7.61
CA ALA A 84 -13.60 -6.85 -8.52
C ALA A 84 -14.83 -6.15 -7.88
N GLU A 85 -15.12 -6.46 -6.62
CA GLU A 85 -16.19 -5.84 -5.83
C GLU A 85 -15.63 -5.26 -4.51
N PRO A 86 -14.92 -4.12 -4.54
CA PRO A 86 -14.20 -3.58 -3.38
C PRO A 86 -15.09 -3.38 -2.14
N ARG A 87 -16.33 -2.91 -2.34
CA ARG A 87 -17.29 -2.61 -1.27
C ARG A 87 -17.69 -3.86 -0.48
N ARG A 88 -17.61 -5.05 -1.07
CA ARG A 88 -17.90 -6.32 -0.39
C ARG A 88 -16.93 -6.58 0.76
N PHE A 89 -15.75 -5.97 0.72
CA PHE A 89 -14.65 -6.24 1.66
C PHE A 89 -14.31 -5.05 2.56
N PHE A 90 -15.15 -4.00 2.60
CA PHE A 90 -14.92 -2.87 3.49
C PHE A 90 -14.95 -3.31 4.96
N GLY A 91 -13.90 -2.98 5.71
CA GLY A 91 -13.73 -3.39 7.10
C GLY A 91 -13.06 -4.76 7.27
N ALA A 92 -12.68 -5.43 6.18
CA ALA A 92 -12.00 -6.73 6.24
C ALA A 92 -10.63 -6.65 6.95
N ILE A 93 -10.03 -5.47 7.14
CA ILE A 93 -8.84 -5.34 8.00
C ILE A 93 -9.11 -5.82 9.44
N ASP A 94 -10.30 -5.58 9.97
CA ASP A 94 -10.67 -5.92 11.35
C ASP A 94 -11.48 -7.21 11.47
N ASP A 95 -12.01 -7.71 10.36
CA ASP A 95 -12.85 -8.91 10.31
C ASP A 95 -12.09 -10.08 9.65
N PRO A 96 -11.56 -11.05 10.42
CA PRO A 96 -10.82 -12.18 9.86
C PRO A 96 -11.68 -13.09 8.97
N GLU A 97 -12.97 -13.23 9.27
CA GLU A 97 -13.87 -14.09 8.48
C GLU A 97 -14.16 -13.46 7.12
N LEU A 98 -14.42 -12.14 7.09
CA LEU A 98 -14.58 -11.39 5.84
C LEU A 98 -13.27 -11.36 5.04
N ARG A 99 -12.14 -11.17 5.72
CA ARG A 99 -10.81 -11.16 5.09
C ARG A 99 -10.45 -12.48 4.43
N ALA A 100 -10.83 -13.60 5.05
CA ALA A 100 -10.61 -14.94 4.51
C ALA A 100 -11.42 -15.22 3.24
N GLN A 101 -12.48 -14.43 2.96
CA GLN A 101 -13.28 -14.56 1.75
C GLN A 101 -12.63 -13.95 0.50
N ILE A 102 -11.56 -13.15 0.65
CA ILE A 102 -10.83 -12.59 -0.50
C ILE A 102 -10.06 -13.71 -1.20
N ARG A 103 -10.38 -13.96 -2.47
CA ARG A 103 -9.80 -15.03 -3.30
C ARG A 103 -8.99 -14.45 -4.45
N GLN A 104 -8.14 -15.30 -5.05
CA GLN A 104 -7.34 -14.91 -6.21
C GLN A 104 -8.20 -14.44 -7.39
N ASP A 105 -9.39 -15.02 -7.58
CA ASP A 105 -10.35 -14.63 -8.62
C ASP A 105 -10.98 -13.24 -8.38
N ASP A 106 -10.89 -12.71 -7.16
CA ASP A 106 -11.31 -11.33 -6.87
C ASP A 106 -10.26 -10.31 -7.31
N LEU A 107 -9.03 -10.75 -7.62
CA LEU A 107 -7.88 -9.87 -7.86
C LEU A 107 -7.62 -9.67 -9.35
N THR A 108 -7.53 -8.40 -9.74
CA THR A 108 -6.99 -7.99 -11.05
C THR A 108 -5.72 -7.20 -10.85
N HIS A 109 -4.62 -7.64 -11.46
CA HIS A 109 -3.35 -6.92 -11.42
C HIS A 109 -3.50 -5.55 -12.12
N LEU A 110 -3.02 -4.50 -11.46
CA LEU A 110 -2.98 -3.16 -12.01
C LEU A 110 -1.63 -2.94 -12.70
N GLU A 111 -1.56 -3.34 -13.97
CA GLU A 111 -0.39 -3.09 -14.81
C GLU A 111 -0.07 -1.59 -14.86
N GLY A 112 1.22 -1.26 -14.81
CA GLY A 112 1.67 0.13 -14.79
C GLY A 112 1.60 0.80 -13.42
N CYS A 113 1.01 0.17 -12.40
CA CYS A 113 0.88 0.69 -11.04
C CYS A 113 1.78 -0.04 -10.02
N ASN A 114 2.78 -0.78 -10.45
CA ASN A 114 3.71 -1.40 -9.52
C ASN A 114 4.65 -0.33 -8.94
N TYR A 115 5.06 -0.50 -7.67
CA TYR A 115 6.13 0.33 -7.11
C TYR A 115 7.47 -0.40 -7.27
N LEU A 116 8.45 0.30 -7.82
CA LEU A 116 9.85 -0.10 -7.80
C LEU A 116 10.44 0.39 -6.48
N VAL A 117 11.08 -0.51 -5.73
CA VAL A 117 11.52 -0.23 -4.36
C VAL A 117 13.02 -0.41 -4.22
N SER A 118 13.66 0.60 -3.64
CA SER A 118 15.07 0.60 -3.28
C SER A 118 15.22 0.45 -1.77
N ASP A 119 16.07 -0.49 -1.36
CA ASP A 119 16.46 -0.68 0.04
C ASP A 119 17.65 0.23 0.38
N GLN A 120 17.43 1.20 1.27
CA GLN A 120 18.45 2.17 1.70
C GLN A 120 19.10 1.76 3.03
N GLY A 121 18.80 0.54 3.53
CA GLY A 121 19.30 0.03 4.80
C GLY A 121 18.43 0.42 5.99
N ASN A 122 18.32 1.73 6.29
CA ASN A 122 17.49 2.23 7.40
C ASN A 122 16.05 2.58 6.99
N HIS A 123 15.77 2.68 5.70
CA HIS A 123 14.44 2.87 5.14
C HIS A 123 14.36 2.23 3.75
N PHE A 124 13.15 2.10 3.22
CA PHE A 124 12.88 1.83 1.81
C PHE A 124 12.35 3.10 1.15
N SER A 125 12.73 3.31 -0.10
CA SER A 125 12.12 4.32 -0.96
C SER A 125 11.47 3.61 -2.13
N GLY A 126 10.23 3.95 -2.46
CA GLY A 126 9.57 3.37 -3.62
C GLY A 126 8.86 4.40 -4.46
N SER A 127 8.79 4.17 -5.77
CA SER A 127 8.07 5.01 -6.72
C SER A 127 7.32 4.17 -7.74
N VAL A 128 6.21 4.68 -8.25
CA VAL A 128 5.45 4.03 -9.32
C VAL A 128 6.33 3.85 -10.55
N GLU A 129 6.23 2.68 -11.18
CA GLU A 129 7.00 2.36 -12.38
C GLU A 129 6.85 3.42 -13.49
N PRO A 130 7.92 3.69 -14.26
CA PRO A 130 7.91 4.74 -15.26
C PRO A 130 6.98 4.42 -16.45
N GLY A 131 6.55 5.48 -17.14
CA GLY A 131 5.82 5.39 -18.41
C GLY A 131 4.35 5.79 -18.36
N CYS A 132 3.91 6.49 -17.31
CA CYS A 132 2.56 7.08 -17.21
C CYS A 132 1.41 6.07 -17.39
N ARG A 133 1.67 4.80 -17.06
CA ARG A 133 0.74 3.67 -17.30
C ARG A 133 -0.23 3.42 -16.14
N CYS A 134 0.07 3.90 -14.92
CA CYS A 134 -0.87 3.77 -13.82
C CYS A 134 -2.06 4.72 -13.99
N ARG A 135 -3.06 4.31 -14.78
CA ARG A 135 -4.23 5.14 -15.11
C ARG A 135 -5.22 5.18 -13.95
N VAL A 136 -5.66 6.39 -13.61
CA VAL A 136 -6.65 6.64 -12.58
C VAL A 136 -7.73 7.54 -13.16
N ARG A 137 -8.98 7.06 -13.15
CA ARG A 137 -10.15 7.84 -13.56
C ARG A 137 -10.87 8.40 -12.33
N ARG A 138 -10.99 9.72 -12.24
CA ARG A 138 -11.72 10.42 -11.17
C ARG A 138 -12.64 11.47 -11.77
N ASN A 139 -13.90 11.50 -11.32
CA ASN A 139 -14.92 12.45 -11.78
C ASN A 139 -15.03 12.54 -13.32
N GLY A 140 -14.93 11.39 -13.99
CA GLY A 140 -14.99 11.30 -15.46
C GLY A 140 -13.71 11.68 -16.21
N ARG A 141 -12.68 12.21 -15.53
CA ARG A 141 -11.39 12.60 -16.12
C ARG A 141 -10.33 11.53 -15.88
N ASP A 142 -9.56 11.22 -16.92
CA ASP A 142 -8.43 10.30 -16.84
C ASP A 142 -7.16 11.05 -16.41
N SER A 143 -6.32 10.37 -15.65
CA SER A 143 -5.02 10.85 -15.16
C SER A 143 -4.05 9.68 -15.05
N TYR A 144 -2.76 9.96 -14.90
CA TYR A 144 -1.80 8.95 -14.47
C TYR A 144 -1.23 9.28 -13.08
N LEU A 145 -0.99 8.23 -12.29
CA LEU A 145 -0.43 8.35 -10.94
C LEU A 145 1.07 8.59 -11.01
N VAL A 146 1.52 9.64 -10.33
CA VAL A 146 2.90 9.83 -9.87
C VAL A 146 2.86 9.69 -8.36
N SER A 147 3.49 8.65 -7.84
CA SER A 147 3.52 8.40 -6.41
C SER A 147 4.87 7.89 -5.95
N GLU A 148 5.24 8.35 -4.77
CA GLU A 148 6.46 7.97 -4.08
C GLU A 148 6.14 7.71 -2.60
N PHE A 149 6.88 6.78 -2.00
CA PHE A 149 6.83 6.55 -0.56
C PHE A 149 8.21 6.36 0.04
N THR A 150 8.32 6.69 1.31
CA THR A 150 9.42 6.30 2.19
C THR A 150 8.84 5.46 3.32
N LEU A 151 9.40 4.27 3.57
CA LEU A 151 8.97 3.38 4.64
C LEU A 151 10.14 3.07 5.57
N SER A 152 9.93 3.25 6.85
CA SER A 152 10.88 2.87 7.91
C SER A 152 10.18 1.98 8.94
N ASP A 153 10.94 1.53 9.93
CA ASP A 153 10.38 0.81 11.07
C ASP A 153 9.32 1.65 11.83
N GLY A 154 9.55 2.96 11.97
CA GLY A 154 8.69 3.86 12.75
C GLY A 154 7.49 4.45 12.01
N GLY A 155 7.45 4.39 10.68
CA GLY A 155 6.40 5.08 9.93
C GLY A 155 6.59 5.07 8.42
N MET A 156 5.68 5.77 7.74
CA MET A 156 5.60 5.84 6.29
C MET A 156 5.23 7.25 5.84
N ASP A 157 5.97 7.77 4.86
CA ASP A 157 5.64 9.01 4.17
C ASP A 157 5.18 8.68 2.76
N THR A 158 4.12 9.33 2.28
CA THR A 158 3.59 9.09 0.94
C THR A 158 3.24 10.40 0.24
N ILE A 159 3.57 10.50 -1.03
CA ILE A 159 3.08 11.54 -1.93
C ILE A 159 2.34 10.89 -3.08
N ASP A 160 1.07 11.23 -3.25
CA ASP A 160 0.24 10.77 -4.37
C ASP A 160 -0.23 11.97 -5.17
N ARG A 161 0.09 11.98 -6.47
CA ARG A 161 -0.32 13.02 -7.42
C ARG A 161 -0.87 12.37 -8.68
N GLY A 162 -1.95 12.92 -9.20
CA GLY A 162 -2.47 12.56 -10.52
C GLY A 162 -2.17 13.65 -11.51
N HIS A 163 -1.62 13.27 -12.66
CA HIS A 163 -1.24 14.18 -13.73
C HIS A 163 -2.09 13.95 -14.97
N ASP A 164 -2.31 15.03 -15.72
CA ASP A 164 -2.98 14.98 -17.01
C ASP A 164 -2.13 14.18 -18.00
N PRO A 165 -2.71 13.21 -18.71
CA PRO A 165 -1.99 12.38 -19.68
C PRO A 165 -1.33 13.15 -20.82
N ASP A 166 -1.92 14.28 -21.21
CA ASP A 166 -1.54 15.03 -22.40
C ASP A 166 -0.67 16.23 -22.02
N THR A 167 -1.04 16.95 -20.96
CA THR A 167 -0.32 18.17 -20.54
C THR A 167 0.69 17.94 -19.43
N HIS A 168 0.65 16.79 -18.75
CA HIS A 168 1.43 16.48 -17.54
C HIS A 168 1.20 17.42 -16.35
N GLU A 169 0.18 18.29 -16.41
CA GLU A 169 -0.20 19.15 -15.30
C GLU A 169 -0.80 18.33 -14.15
N GLN A 170 -0.50 18.72 -12.92
CA GLN A 170 -1.08 18.07 -11.75
C GLN A 170 -2.58 18.38 -11.66
N LEU A 171 -3.42 17.34 -11.70
CA LEU A 171 -4.87 17.42 -11.64
C LEU A 171 -5.42 17.23 -10.22
N TRP A 172 -4.79 16.35 -9.45
CA TRP A 172 -5.19 16.04 -8.09
C TRP A 172 -4.00 15.52 -7.29
N GLY A 173 -4.20 15.35 -5.99
CA GLY A 173 -3.18 14.85 -5.08
C GLY A 173 -2.73 15.89 -4.09
N SER A 174 -1.73 15.55 -3.28
CA SER A 174 -1.28 16.45 -2.24
C SER A 174 -0.58 17.67 -2.83
N LEU A 175 -1.06 18.87 -2.47
CA LEU A 175 -0.42 20.16 -2.74
C LEU A 175 0.56 20.59 -1.63
N PRO A 176 0.23 20.45 -0.32
CA PRO A 176 1.08 21.00 0.75
C PRO A 176 2.33 20.17 1.06
N GLY A 177 2.45 18.94 0.53
CA GLY A 177 3.58 18.05 0.79
C GLY A 177 3.15 16.60 1.01
N PRO A 178 4.06 15.70 1.44
CA PRO A 178 3.72 14.31 1.70
C PRO A 178 2.77 14.18 2.90
N PHE A 179 1.96 13.12 2.90
CA PHE A 179 1.34 12.64 4.13
C PHE A 179 2.40 11.93 4.96
N VAL A 180 2.48 12.25 6.25
CA VAL A 180 3.45 11.70 7.20
C VAL A 180 2.71 10.83 8.19
N PHE A 181 2.89 9.52 8.12
CA PHE A 181 2.21 8.56 8.97
C PHE A 181 3.15 7.94 10.00
N GLU A 182 2.72 7.96 11.26
CA GLU A 182 3.39 7.23 12.36
C GLU A 182 2.79 5.82 12.46
N ARG A 183 3.62 4.81 12.73
CA ARG A 183 3.12 3.46 13.03
C ARG A 183 2.41 3.46 14.37
N ILE A 184 1.20 2.91 14.39
CA ILE A 184 0.35 2.79 15.59
C ILE A 184 0.31 1.35 16.10
N HIS A 185 0.29 0.37 15.19
CA HIS A 185 0.34 -1.05 15.54
C HIS A 185 1.23 -1.79 14.56
N ASP A 186 2.00 -2.74 15.08
CA ASP A 186 2.76 -3.71 14.32
C ASP A 186 2.00 -5.04 14.30
N TRP A 187 1.86 -5.63 13.12
CA TRP A 187 1.20 -6.91 12.91
C TRP A 187 2.09 -7.92 12.17
N SER A 188 3.40 -7.66 12.11
CA SER A 188 4.39 -8.52 11.46
C SER A 188 4.45 -9.93 12.04
N ASP A 189 4.09 -10.11 13.32
CA ASP A 189 3.98 -11.43 13.97
C ASP A 189 2.95 -12.34 13.28
N GLU A 190 1.95 -11.79 12.59
CA GLU A 190 0.97 -12.58 11.83
C GLU A 190 1.58 -13.24 10.59
N LEU A 191 2.76 -12.81 10.16
CA LEU A 191 3.42 -13.35 8.98
C LEU A 191 4.04 -14.73 9.26
N LEU A 192 4.53 -14.99 10.48
CA LEU A 192 5.22 -16.24 10.82
C LEU A 192 4.31 -17.48 10.76
N PRO A 193 3.09 -17.48 11.34
CA PRO A 193 2.18 -18.62 11.23
C PRO A 193 1.77 -18.91 9.77
N LEU A 194 1.76 -17.88 8.92
CA LEU A 194 1.30 -17.99 7.53
C LEU A 194 2.43 -18.45 6.59
N TRP A 195 3.60 -17.83 6.72
CA TRP A 195 4.69 -17.95 5.75
C TRP A 195 6.06 -18.12 6.41
N GLY A 196 6.10 -18.61 7.66
CA GLY A 196 7.32 -18.69 8.46
C GLY A 196 8.51 -19.37 7.75
N GLY A 197 8.28 -20.42 6.95
CA GLY A 197 9.34 -21.04 6.15
C GLY A 197 9.96 -20.09 5.10
N LEU A 198 9.11 -19.27 4.45
CA LEU A 198 9.53 -18.31 3.42
C LEU A 198 10.20 -17.06 4.03
N ILE A 199 9.82 -16.68 5.26
CA ILE A 199 10.30 -15.47 5.92
C ILE A 199 11.59 -15.72 6.70
N THR A 200 11.77 -16.93 7.25
CA THR A 200 12.97 -17.30 8.02
C THR A 200 14.12 -17.82 7.16
N GLY A 201 13.97 -17.84 5.82
CA GLY A 201 15.01 -18.30 4.90
C GLY A 201 15.17 -19.83 4.85
N LYS A 202 14.25 -20.61 5.43
CA LYS A 202 14.20 -22.07 5.26
C LYS A 202 13.32 -22.39 4.04
N GLN A 203 13.93 -22.41 2.86
CA GLN A 203 13.33 -23.16 1.74
C GLN A 203 13.31 -24.67 2.10
N PRO A 204 12.28 -25.42 1.66
CA PRO A 204 12.20 -26.86 1.86
C PRO A 204 13.37 -27.62 1.23
#